data_AF-A0A4Z0CE93-F1
#
_entry.id   AF-A0A4Z0CE93-F1
#
_cell.length_a   1.000
_cell.length_b   1.000
_cell.length_c   1.000
_cell.angle_alpha   90.00
_cell.angle_beta   90.00
_cell.angle_gamma   90.00
#
_symmetry.space_group_name_H-M   'P 1'
#
loop_
_entity.id
_entity.type
_entity.pdbx_description
1 polymer ?
#
loop_
_entity_poly.entity_id
_entity_poly.type
_entity_poly.pdbx_seq_one_letter_code
_entity_poly.pdbx_strand_id
1 'polypeptide(L)'
;MLEPRHHQQVWAIKDQSSGQPLLGCGTCLDRPTCGGLHTANGGADAISCMSMCRCEDPERCHTVCPKAPVRYAHRVWEVGGFELDDIPLAPAVPLPPLPGFIPLWEGNVVGKRAIRDLNHVAFPLSMALRGGRQLDRAKNAAELRRSFGAQPIKGWIASGVERDPKVERIWRLPEWKKAFALMHRAGVIFATSPNYSTYADVPRHDNLHAIKRIAWTWYHMVNAGLPTALHLNGRTDHDFERWAEFAKRQVNLKAVAFEFLTGAKPLEDGARYVQRLIRFVQLSGRRDLVLVRRGGQSFEDELKNYFAQVVTIDSDPYFKTVKRQRLTLEHSGALRARKHRTASAAQMRELLTHNTSLKAALHMGTLQRPAQGELEFLALAASGPAQCETDDEASQFDLFAG
;
A
#
# COMPACT_ATOMS: atom_id res chain seq x y z
N MET A 1 13.17 9.88 -13.24
CA MET A 1 11.74 10.15 -13.49
C MET A 1 11.51 9.87 -14.96
N LEU A 2 10.67 8.90 -15.30
CA LEU A 2 10.27 8.71 -16.69
C LEU A 2 9.11 9.68 -17.00
N GLU A 3 9.17 10.36 -18.14
CA GLU A 3 8.23 11.45 -18.47
C GLU A 3 6.75 11.02 -18.59
N PRO A 4 5.78 11.92 -18.35
CA PRO A 4 4.34 11.64 -18.41
C PRO A 4 3.79 11.27 -19.80
N ARG A 5 4.51 11.56 -20.90
CA ARG A 5 4.08 11.20 -22.27
C ARG A 5 4.11 9.69 -22.54
N HIS A 6 4.71 8.89 -21.65
CA HIS A 6 4.96 7.46 -21.85
C HIS A 6 3.76 6.51 -21.61
N HIS A 7 2.59 7.02 -21.20
CA HIS A 7 1.47 6.18 -20.72
C HIS A 7 0.36 5.88 -21.75
N GLN A 8 0.41 6.45 -22.97
CA GLN A 8 -0.72 6.37 -23.91
C GLN A 8 -0.96 4.97 -24.52
N GLN A 9 -0.04 4.01 -24.37
CA GLN A 9 -0.17 2.65 -24.94
C GLN A 9 0.10 1.50 -23.96
N VAL A 10 0.31 1.77 -22.67
CA VAL A 10 0.59 0.74 -21.64
C VAL A 10 -0.51 -0.33 -21.58
N TRP A 11 -1.73 0.01 -21.95
CA TRP A 11 -2.89 -0.89 -22.01
C TRP A 11 -2.74 -2.03 -23.01
N ALA A 12 -2.12 -1.78 -24.17
CA ALA A 12 -1.86 -2.81 -25.19
C ALA A 12 -0.81 -3.83 -24.72
N ILE A 13 -0.03 -3.47 -23.70
CA ILE A 13 1.09 -4.23 -23.14
C ILE A 13 0.66 -5.02 -21.88
N LYS A 14 -0.59 -4.84 -21.43
CA LYS A 14 -1.14 -5.57 -20.29
C LYS A 14 -1.36 -7.03 -20.66
N ASP A 15 -0.92 -7.89 -19.74
CA ASP A 15 -1.12 -9.32 -19.86
C ASP A 15 -2.63 -9.64 -19.82
N GLN A 16 -3.09 -10.41 -20.80
CA GLN A 16 -4.48 -10.86 -20.91
C GLN A 16 -4.71 -12.19 -20.19
N SER A 17 -3.64 -12.82 -19.69
CA SER A 17 -3.61 -14.07 -18.91
C SER A 17 -4.19 -15.31 -19.58
N SER A 18 -4.85 -15.14 -20.72
CA SER A 18 -5.42 -16.16 -21.59
C SER A 18 -4.88 -15.96 -23.01
N GLY A 19 -4.83 -17.05 -23.77
CA GLY A 19 -4.32 -17.08 -25.15
C GLY A 19 -2.93 -17.69 -25.26
N GLN A 20 -2.35 -17.62 -26.47
CA GLN A 20 -0.98 -18.10 -26.69
C GLN A 20 0.03 -17.12 -26.09
N PRO A 21 1.04 -17.62 -25.35
CA PRO A 21 2.12 -16.76 -24.89
C PRO A 21 2.91 -16.21 -26.09
N LEU A 22 3.64 -15.11 -25.87
CA LEU A 22 4.53 -14.55 -26.89
C LEU A 22 5.49 -15.63 -27.42
N LEU A 23 5.81 -15.60 -28.72
CA LEU A 23 6.63 -16.63 -29.38
C LEU A 23 7.96 -16.90 -28.65
N GLY A 24 8.64 -15.84 -28.20
CA GLY A 24 9.89 -15.92 -27.46
C GLY A 24 9.77 -16.52 -26.05
N CYS A 25 8.56 -16.73 -25.53
CA CYS A 25 8.35 -17.49 -24.30
C CYS A 25 8.49 -18.99 -24.52
N GLY A 26 8.31 -19.51 -25.75
CA GLY A 26 8.28 -20.95 -26.05
C GLY A 26 9.50 -21.71 -25.54
N THR A 27 10.69 -21.14 -25.68
CA THR A 27 11.99 -21.72 -25.28
C THR A 27 12.69 -20.92 -24.16
N CYS A 28 11.98 -19.98 -23.53
CA CYS A 28 12.56 -19.15 -22.49
C CYS A 28 12.80 -19.97 -21.21
N LEU A 29 14.05 -19.95 -20.72
CA LEU A 29 14.44 -20.66 -19.49
C LEU A 29 13.66 -20.20 -18.25
N ASP A 30 13.26 -18.92 -18.21
CA ASP A 30 12.50 -18.33 -17.09
C ASP A 30 10.98 -18.48 -17.26
N ARG A 31 10.49 -19.15 -18.32
CA ARG A 31 9.04 -19.36 -18.51
C ARG A 31 8.40 -20.12 -17.34
N PRO A 32 8.98 -21.20 -16.81
CA PRO A 32 8.41 -21.88 -15.63
C PRO A 32 8.22 -20.94 -14.43
N THR A 33 9.11 -19.95 -14.27
CA THR A 33 9.07 -18.96 -13.19
C THR A 33 8.12 -17.80 -13.47
N CYS A 34 8.00 -17.34 -14.72
CA CYS A 34 7.24 -16.13 -15.04
C CYS A 34 5.85 -16.37 -15.64
N GLY A 35 5.55 -17.61 -16.04
CA GLY A 35 4.29 -18.00 -16.70
C GLY A 35 4.19 -17.57 -18.16
N GLY A 36 5.17 -16.82 -18.67
CA GLY A 36 5.11 -16.17 -19.97
C GLY A 36 4.30 -14.86 -19.96
N LEU A 37 4.19 -14.24 -21.12
CA LEU A 37 3.36 -13.05 -21.34
C LEU A 37 2.34 -13.33 -22.44
N HIS A 38 1.13 -12.82 -22.26
CA HIS A 38 0.01 -13.01 -23.18
C HIS A 38 -0.51 -11.62 -23.59
N THR A 39 -0.38 -11.26 -24.86
CA THR A 39 -0.95 -10.00 -25.39
C THR A 39 -2.21 -10.30 -26.18
N ALA A 40 -3.09 -9.31 -26.30
CA ALA A 40 -4.38 -9.45 -27.00
C ALA A 40 -4.22 -9.91 -28.46
N ASN A 41 -3.13 -9.53 -29.12
CA ASN A 41 -2.86 -9.86 -30.52
C ASN A 41 -1.94 -11.08 -30.70
N GLY A 42 -1.81 -11.95 -29.68
CA GLY A 42 -1.07 -13.22 -29.80
C GLY A 42 0.41 -13.06 -30.19
N GLY A 43 1.03 -11.93 -29.85
CA GLY A 43 2.42 -11.64 -30.20
C GLY A 43 2.67 -11.00 -31.57
N ALA A 44 1.64 -10.62 -32.33
CA ALA A 44 1.82 -9.86 -33.57
C ALA A 44 2.61 -8.54 -33.35
N ASP A 45 2.44 -7.92 -32.18
CA ASP A 45 3.11 -6.65 -31.81
C ASP A 45 4.37 -6.85 -30.94
N ALA A 46 4.63 -8.08 -30.48
CA ALA A 46 5.74 -8.37 -29.56
C ALA A 46 6.18 -9.83 -29.64
N ILE A 47 7.48 -10.07 -29.83
CA ILE A 47 8.03 -11.43 -29.92
C ILE A 47 8.41 -11.95 -28.52
N SER A 48 8.90 -11.08 -27.63
CA SER A 48 9.29 -11.46 -26.26
C SER A 48 9.04 -10.34 -25.26
N CYS A 49 9.27 -10.59 -23.96
CA CYS A 49 9.20 -9.54 -22.94
C CYS A 49 10.20 -8.40 -23.18
N MET A 50 11.25 -8.61 -23.99
CA MET A 50 12.19 -7.58 -24.39
C MET A 50 11.63 -6.64 -25.46
N SER A 51 10.65 -7.08 -26.26
CA SER A 51 10.01 -6.25 -27.30
C SER A 51 9.27 -5.04 -26.72
N MET A 52 8.92 -5.10 -25.43
CA MET A 52 8.21 -4.03 -24.71
C MET A 52 9.16 -3.05 -24.00
N CYS A 53 10.45 -3.39 -23.93
CA CYS A 53 11.45 -2.61 -23.23
C CYS A 53 11.89 -1.41 -24.08
N ARG A 54 11.81 -0.21 -23.51
CA ARG A 54 12.24 1.05 -24.16
C ARG A 54 13.63 1.52 -23.74
N CYS A 55 14.49 0.59 -23.32
CA CYS A 55 15.86 0.90 -22.90
C CYS A 55 16.69 1.40 -24.09
N GLU A 56 17.14 2.66 -24.02
CA GLU A 56 18.04 3.28 -25.01
C GLU A 56 19.50 2.88 -24.78
N ASP A 57 19.94 2.89 -23.52
CA ASP A 57 21.31 2.57 -23.10
C ASP A 57 21.33 1.51 -21.98
N PRO A 58 21.72 0.26 -22.26
CA PRO A 58 21.84 -0.80 -21.26
C PRO A 58 22.75 -0.42 -20.07
N GLU A 59 23.81 0.34 -20.30
CA GLU A 59 24.77 0.73 -19.25
C GLU A 59 24.20 1.79 -18.30
N ARG A 60 23.14 2.49 -18.70
CA ARG A 60 22.44 3.47 -17.83
C ARG A 60 21.05 3.01 -17.41
N CYS A 61 20.64 1.81 -17.84
CA CYS A 61 19.34 1.27 -17.52
C CYS A 61 19.19 0.99 -16.03
N HIS A 62 18.11 1.50 -15.44
CA HIS A 62 17.77 1.27 -14.03
C HIS A 62 16.94 0.01 -13.81
N THR A 63 16.42 -0.60 -14.87
CA THR A 63 15.66 -1.85 -14.80
C THR A 63 16.59 -3.05 -14.70
N VAL A 64 16.03 -4.22 -14.39
CA VAL A 64 16.75 -5.49 -14.48
C VAL A 64 16.88 -5.89 -15.95
N CYS A 65 17.85 -5.29 -16.63
CA CYS A 65 18.02 -5.37 -18.08
C CYS A 65 18.95 -6.53 -18.50
N PRO A 66 18.46 -7.57 -19.21
CA PRO A 66 19.31 -8.67 -19.69
C PRO A 66 20.39 -8.25 -20.70
N LYS A 67 20.25 -7.07 -21.34
CA LYS A 67 21.26 -6.52 -22.27
C LYS A 67 22.48 -5.92 -21.54
N ALA A 68 22.45 -5.81 -20.21
CA ALA A 68 23.56 -5.35 -19.38
C ALA A 68 24.03 -6.49 -18.46
N PRO A 69 24.77 -7.49 -18.97
CA PRO A 69 24.92 -8.80 -18.34
C PRO A 69 25.54 -8.75 -16.93
N VAL A 70 26.55 -7.90 -16.71
CA VAL A 70 27.18 -7.74 -15.38
C VAL A 70 26.17 -7.18 -14.37
N ARG A 71 25.46 -6.11 -14.73
CA ARG A 71 24.43 -5.51 -13.87
C ARG A 71 23.26 -6.46 -13.65
N TYR A 72 22.83 -7.15 -14.70
CA TYR A 72 21.77 -8.16 -14.64
C TYR A 72 22.13 -9.25 -13.61
N ALA A 73 23.33 -9.83 -13.71
CA ALA A 73 23.80 -10.83 -12.75
C ALA A 73 23.79 -10.29 -11.31
N HIS A 74 24.30 -9.06 -11.10
CA HIS A 74 24.24 -8.42 -9.78
C HIS A 74 22.81 -8.25 -9.26
N ARG A 75 21.84 -7.87 -10.10
CA ARG A 75 20.43 -7.73 -9.71
C ARG A 75 19.79 -9.07 -9.36
N VAL A 76 20.11 -10.13 -10.10
CA VAL A 76 19.63 -11.48 -9.80
C VAL A 76 20.21 -11.97 -8.47
N TRP A 77 21.52 -11.80 -8.26
CA TRP A 77 22.20 -12.17 -7.01
C TRP A 77 21.72 -11.36 -5.81
N GLU A 78 21.46 -10.06 -5.99
CA GLU A 78 20.94 -9.17 -4.94
C GLU A 78 19.67 -9.72 -4.28
N VAL A 79 18.84 -10.45 -5.02
CA VAL A 79 17.58 -11.01 -4.52
C VAL A 79 17.60 -12.54 -4.38
N GLY A 80 18.74 -13.19 -4.66
CA GLY A 80 18.88 -14.66 -4.54
C GLY A 80 18.21 -15.45 -5.66
N GLY A 81 18.02 -14.87 -6.85
CA GLY A 81 17.24 -15.47 -7.93
C GLY A 81 15.77 -15.05 -7.91
N PHE A 82 14.98 -15.56 -8.86
CA PHE A 82 13.59 -15.13 -9.04
C PHE A 82 12.56 -16.01 -8.34
N GLU A 83 12.94 -17.19 -7.86
CA GLU A 83 12.03 -18.07 -7.14
C GLU A 83 11.66 -17.54 -5.77
N LEU A 84 10.50 -17.94 -5.27
CA LEU A 84 10.06 -17.57 -3.92
C LEU A 84 10.38 -18.66 -2.88
N ASP A 85 10.93 -19.78 -3.34
CA ASP A 85 11.10 -20.99 -2.55
C ASP A 85 12.38 -20.98 -1.67
N ASP A 86 13.30 -20.08 -1.90
CA ASP A 86 14.49 -19.84 -1.07
C ASP A 86 14.23 -18.81 0.05
N ILE A 87 13.06 -18.17 0.09
CA ILE A 87 12.67 -17.32 1.23
C ILE A 87 12.42 -18.20 2.47
N PRO A 88 13.10 -17.99 3.61
CA PRO A 88 12.93 -18.84 4.78
C PRO A 88 11.49 -18.80 5.34
N LEU A 89 11.14 -19.81 6.14
CA LEU A 89 9.88 -19.80 6.89
C LEU A 89 9.90 -18.63 7.89
N ALA A 90 8.92 -17.74 7.79
CA ALA A 90 8.79 -16.64 8.72
C ALA A 90 8.45 -17.15 10.14
N PRO A 91 8.95 -16.52 11.21
CA PRO A 91 8.55 -16.88 12.56
C PRO A 91 7.07 -16.58 12.79
N ALA A 92 6.47 -17.29 13.76
CA ALA A 92 5.11 -16.99 14.20
C ALA A 92 5.10 -15.67 14.97
N VAL A 93 4.51 -14.63 14.37
CA VAL A 93 4.28 -13.33 15.01
C VAL A 93 2.77 -13.10 15.11
N PRO A 94 2.22 -12.85 16.32
CA PRO A 94 0.78 -12.62 16.48
C PRO A 94 0.30 -11.42 15.67
N LEU A 95 -0.84 -11.57 14.98
CA LEU A 95 -1.52 -10.46 14.34
C LEU A 95 -2.32 -9.68 15.41
N PRO A 96 -2.11 -8.36 15.58
CA PRO A 96 -2.95 -7.59 16.49
C PRO A 96 -4.39 -7.48 15.95
N PRO A 97 -5.40 -7.25 16.81
CA PRO A 97 -6.76 -7.04 16.35
C PRO A 97 -6.86 -5.77 15.51
N LEU A 98 -7.13 -5.92 14.22
CA LEU A 98 -7.30 -4.81 13.28
C LEU A 98 -8.79 -4.45 13.14
N PRO A 99 -9.17 -3.17 13.13
CA PRO A 99 -10.53 -2.76 12.81
C PRO A 99 -10.76 -2.90 11.29
N GLY A 100 -12.02 -2.93 10.86
CA GLY A 100 -12.33 -2.91 9.42
C GLY A 100 -11.81 -1.66 8.71
N PHE A 101 -11.74 -0.51 9.40
CA PHE A 101 -11.30 0.76 8.82
C PHE A 101 -10.13 1.37 9.60
N ILE A 102 -9.11 1.83 8.88
CA ILE A 102 -7.94 2.51 9.43
C ILE A 102 -7.65 3.77 8.59
N PRO A 103 -7.69 4.99 9.17
CA PRO A 103 -7.35 6.20 8.43
C PRO A 103 -5.84 6.28 8.15
N LEU A 104 -5.46 6.66 6.93
CA LEU A 104 -4.07 6.92 6.53
C LEU A 104 -3.79 8.42 6.52
N TRP A 105 -2.78 8.85 7.29
CA TRP A 105 -2.35 10.24 7.35
C TRP A 105 -0.94 10.39 6.77
N GLU A 106 -0.74 11.39 5.91
CA GLU A 106 0.55 11.63 5.23
C GLU A 106 1.33 12.81 5.83
N GLY A 107 0.97 13.24 7.04
CA GLY A 107 1.67 14.28 7.78
C GLY A 107 0.80 14.92 8.87
N ASN A 108 1.37 15.88 9.58
CA ASN A 108 0.69 16.63 10.63
C ASN A 108 -0.01 17.86 10.05
N VAL A 109 -1.33 17.89 10.14
CA VAL A 109 -2.18 19.02 9.71
C VAL A 109 -2.92 19.70 10.86
N VAL A 110 -2.60 19.27 12.10
CA VAL A 110 -3.35 19.60 13.31
C VAL A 110 -2.53 20.34 14.37
N GLY A 111 -1.25 20.56 14.11
CA GLY A 111 -0.33 21.33 14.95
C GLY A 111 0.26 20.52 16.11
N LYS A 112 0.63 21.22 17.20
CA LYS A 112 1.35 20.65 18.35
C LYS A 112 0.49 19.70 19.20
N ARG A 113 -0.82 19.96 19.31
CA ARG A 113 -1.75 19.15 20.10
C ARG A 113 -2.20 17.95 19.27
N ALA A 114 -1.78 16.76 19.69
CA ALA A 114 -2.11 15.52 19.00
C ALA A 114 -3.55 15.06 19.28
N ILE A 115 -4.18 14.45 18.28
CA ILE A 115 -5.45 13.70 18.41
C ILE A 115 -5.18 12.39 19.17
N ARG A 116 -6.03 12.03 20.15
CA ARG A 116 -5.80 10.90 21.08
C ARG A 116 -6.95 9.90 21.19
N ASP A 117 -8.08 10.19 20.59
CA ASP A 117 -9.32 9.41 20.62
C ASP A 117 -9.42 8.36 19.50
N LEU A 118 -8.39 8.24 18.65
CA LEU A 118 -8.32 7.24 17.59
C LEU A 118 -7.64 5.97 18.08
N ASN A 119 -8.25 4.81 17.80
CA ASN A 119 -7.64 3.51 18.13
C ASN A 119 -6.36 3.26 17.33
N HIS A 120 -6.40 3.52 16.02
CA HIS A 120 -5.31 3.28 15.10
C HIS A 120 -5.19 4.43 14.11
N VAL A 121 -3.97 4.72 13.69
CA VAL A 121 -3.68 5.63 12.57
C VAL A 121 -2.61 4.98 11.71
N ALA A 122 -2.87 4.89 10.41
CA ALA A 122 -1.90 4.45 9.45
C ALA A 122 -1.07 5.62 8.91
N PHE A 123 0.16 5.34 8.50
CA PHE A 123 1.01 6.27 7.77
C PHE A 123 1.86 5.56 6.70
N PRO A 124 2.43 6.27 5.71
CA PRO A 124 3.35 5.68 4.74
C PRO A 124 4.64 5.13 5.40
N LEU A 125 5.00 3.87 5.13
CA LEU A 125 6.10 3.13 5.79
C LEU A 125 7.44 3.90 5.77
N SER A 126 7.76 4.57 4.67
CA SER A 126 8.99 5.35 4.53
C SER A 126 9.06 6.55 5.48
N MET A 127 7.92 7.02 6.01
CA MET A 127 7.84 8.08 7.00
C MET A 127 8.09 7.61 8.43
N ALA A 128 8.15 6.30 8.68
CA ALA A 128 8.72 5.76 9.92
C ALA A 128 10.25 5.88 9.95
N LEU A 129 10.88 6.31 8.85
CA LEU A 129 12.32 6.50 8.79
C LEU A 129 12.72 7.98 8.95
N ARG A 130 13.82 8.22 9.66
CA ARG A 130 14.59 9.47 9.67
C ARG A 130 15.31 9.66 8.33
N GLY A 131 15.66 10.91 8.03
CA GLY A 131 16.55 11.26 6.92
C GLY A 131 18.03 10.98 7.24
N GLY A 132 18.90 11.00 6.22
CA GLY A 132 20.36 11.01 6.39
C GLY A 132 21.04 9.65 6.68
N ARG A 133 22.36 9.71 6.94
CA ARG A 133 23.28 8.57 7.21
C ARG A 133 23.14 7.98 8.63
N GLN A 134 22.03 8.19 9.31
CA GLN A 134 21.86 7.66 10.67
C GLN A 134 21.77 6.13 10.63
N LEU A 135 22.57 5.46 11.47
CA LEU A 135 22.60 4.00 11.59
C LEU A 135 21.24 3.46 12.06
N ASP A 136 20.55 4.20 12.94
CA ASP A 136 19.23 3.87 13.47
C ASP A 136 18.17 4.67 12.72
N ARG A 137 17.79 4.15 11.54
CA ARG A 137 16.91 4.89 10.64
C ARG A 137 15.47 5.02 11.12
N ALA A 138 15.00 4.24 12.09
CA ALA A 138 13.60 4.33 12.54
C ALA A 138 13.35 5.50 13.51
N LYS A 139 12.21 6.18 13.34
CA LYS A 139 11.68 7.18 14.27
C LYS A 139 11.20 6.52 15.55
N ASN A 140 11.32 7.22 16.67
CA ASN A 140 10.73 6.85 17.96
C ASN A 140 9.26 7.31 18.08
N ALA A 141 8.58 6.90 19.14
CA ALA A 141 7.16 7.21 19.38
C ALA A 141 6.87 8.72 19.41
N ALA A 142 7.76 9.52 20.01
CA ALA A 142 7.60 10.97 20.09
C ALA A 142 7.75 11.63 18.71
N GLU A 143 8.68 11.17 17.89
CA GLU A 143 8.87 11.61 16.52
C GLU A 143 7.67 11.26 15.63
N LEU A 144 7.09 10.06 15.77
CA LEU A 144 5.87 9.67 15.06
C LEU A 144 4.70 10.57 15.46
N ARG A 145 4.49 10.78 16.77
CA ARG A 145 3.44 11.68 17.27
C ARG A 145 3.58 13.09 16.71
N ARG A 146 4.79 13.65 16.67
CA ARG A 146 5.04 14.97 16.06
C ARG A 146 4.80 14.98 14.56
N SER A 147 5.24 13.92 13.85
CA SER A 147 5.14 13.82 12.38
C SER A 147 3.70 13.76 11.88
N PHE A 148 2.79 13.19 12.66
CA PHE A 148 1.40 12.96 12.23
C PHE A 148 0.36 13.71 13.05
N GLY A 149 0.72 14.29 14.20
CA GLY A 149 -0.25 14.97 15.06
C GLY A 149 -1.27 14.01 15.69
N ALA A 150 -0.90 12.75 15.88
CA ALA A 150 -1.74 11.72 16.50
C ALA A 150 -0.98 10.96 17.59
N GLN A 151 -1.72 10.40 18.53
CA GLN A 151 -1.26 9.40 19.48
C GLN A 151 -2.34 8.32 19.56
N PRO A 152 -2.31 7.32 18.67
CA PRO A 152 -3.33 6.28 18.65
C PRO A 152 -3.28 5.43 19.92
N ILE A 153 -4.46 5.01 20.40
CA ILE A 153 -4.62 4.26 21.66
C ILE A 153 -4.00 2.87 21.57
N LYS A 154 -4.27 2.15 20.47
CA LYS A 154 -3.83 0.76 20.26
C LYS A 154 -2.53 0.66 19.49
N GLY A 155 -2.22 1.64 18.64
CA GLY A 155 -0.91 1.75 17.99
C GLY A 155 -0.94 2.26 16.56
N TRP A 156 0.25 2.41 15.98
CA TRP A 156 0.45 2.86 14.62
C TRP A 156 0.45 1.71 13.60
N ILE A 157 0.05 2.03 12.38
CA ILE A 157 0.06 1.09 11.25
C ILE A 157 0.95 1.67 10.13
N ALA A 158 1.96 0.91 9.68
CA ALA A 158 2.82 1.37 8.58
C ALA A 158 2.38 0.78 7.24
N SER A 159 1.94 1.61 6.29
CA SER A 159 1.52 1.20 4.95
C SER A 159 2.69 1.25 3.97
N GLY A 160 3.11 0.11 3.43
CA GLY A 160 4.14 -0.03 2.40
C GLY A 160 3.75 0.44 0.99
N VAL A 161 2.51 0.91 0.81
CA VAL A 161 2.02 1.43 -0.47
C VAL A 161 2.45 2.89 -0.68
N GLU A 162 3.46 3.13 -1.52
CA GLU A 162 4.05 4.45 -1.77
C GLU A 162 4.63 4.57 -3.19
N ARG A 163 5.09 5.77 -3.56
CA ARG A 163 5.83 5.99 -4.82
C ARG A 163 7.22 5.35 -4.77
N ASP A 164 7.72 4.90 -5.92
CA ASP A 164 9.01 4.21 -6.08
C ASP A 164 10.18 4.79 -5.25
N PRO A 165 10.51 6.10 -5.28
CA PRO A 165 11.66 6.60 -4.51
C PRO A 165 11.54 6.39 -3.00
N LYS A 166 10.31 6.26 -2.47
CA LYS A 166 10.05 6.04 -1.05
C LYS A 166 10.17 4.57 -0.68
N VAL A 167 9.63 3.64 -1.48
CA VAL A 167 9.80 2.18 -1.25
C VAL A 167 11.25 1.73 -1.45
N GLU A 168 11.98 2.38 -2.36
CA GLU A 168 13.42 2.13 -2.57
C GLU A 168 14.27 2.48 -1.34
N ARG A 169 13.82 3.43 -0.50
CA ARG A 169 14.52 3.77 0.75
C ARG A 169 14.46 2.64 1.78
N ILE A 170 13.46 1.77 1.71
CA ILE A 170 13.30 0.60 2.59
C ILE A 170 14.30 -0.49 2.18
N TRP A 171 14.37 -0.81 0.89
CA TRP A 171 15.29 -1.82 0.37
C TRP A 171 16.75 -1.49 0.69
N ARG A 172 17.11 -0.21 0.60
CA ARG A 172 18.47 0.29 0.87
C ARG A 172 18.77 0.47 2.36
N LEU A 173 17.94 -0.04 3.26
CA LEU A 173 18.27 -0.07 4.69
C LEU A 173 19.51 -0.97 4.89
N PRO A 174 20.54 -0.52 5.62
CA PRO A 174 21.73 -1.34 5.85
C PRO A 174 21.47 -2.46 6.87
N GLU A 175 20.57 -2.23 7.84
CA GLU A 175 20.29 -3.13 8.96
C GLU A 175 18.77 -3.32 9.15
N TRP A 176 18.16 -4.16 8.31
CA TRP A 176 16.70 -4.34 8.27
C TRP A 176 16.14 -4.78 9.64
N LYS A 177 16.79 -5.77 10.26
CA LYS A 177 16.36 -6.32 11.56
C LYS A 177 16.31 -5.23 12.63
N LYS A 178 17.34 -4.40 12.71
CA LYS A 178 17.41 -3.29 13.68
C LYS A 178 16.36 -2.23 13.39
N ALA A 179 16.23 -1.82 12.13
CA ALA A 179 15.28 -0.78 11.74
C ALA A 179 13.82 -1.18 12.05
N PHE A 180 13.40 -2.39 11.68
CA PHE A 180 12.03 -2.85 11.92
C PHE A 180 11.75 -3.14 13.40
N ALA A 181 12.73 -3.66 14.15
CA ALA A 181 12.60 -3.82 15.60
C ALA A 181 12.44 -2.46 16.31
N LEU A 182 13.15 -1.42 15.87
CA LEU A 182 12.99 -0.06 16.38
C LEU A 182 11.63 0.55 16.02
N MET A 183 11.11 0.29 14.82
CA MET A 183 9.74 0.69 14.45
C MET A 183 8.71 0.05 15.38
N HIS A 184 8.83 -1.26 15.65
CA HIS A 184 7.94 -1.97 16.56
C HIS A 184 8.00 -1.36 17.98
N ARG A 185 9.20 -1.08 18.50
CA ARG A 185 9.40 -0.39 19.79
C ARG A 185 8.85 1.03 19.82
N ALA A 186 8.75 1.70 18.68
CA ALA A 186 8.15 3.04 18.56
C ALA A 186 6.62 3.02 18.61
N GLY A 187 6.00 1.84 18.73
CA GLY A 187 4.54 1.66 18.78
C GLY A 187 3.89 1.38 17.43
N VAL A 188 4.68 0.99 16.41
CA VAL A 188 4.14 0.44 15.17
C VAL A 188 3.76 -1.01 15.43
N ILE A 189 2.47 -1.30 15.50
CA ILE A 189 1.98 -2.64 15.89
C ILE A 189 1.74 -3.55 14.68
N PHE A 190 1.63 -2.97 13.49
CA PHE A 190 1.39 -3.71 12.26
C PHE A 190 1.88 -2.92 11.05
N ALA A 191 2.24 -3.63 9.98
CA ALA A 191 2.66 -3.01 8.73
C ALA A 191 2.16 -3.78 7.50
N THR A 192 2.25 -3.16 6.33
CA THR A 192 2.21 -3.85 5.04
C THR A 192 3.59 -3.75 4.40
N SER A 193 4.08 -4.82 3.76
CA SER A 193 5.35 -4.79 3.05
C SER A 193 5.29 -3.80 1.86
N PRO A 194 6.43 -3.27 1.39
CA PRO A 194 6.44 -2.36 0.25
C PRO A 194 5.82 -2.95 -1.01
N ASN A 195 5.15 -2.12 -1.82
CA ASN A 195 4.59 -2.50 -3.13
C ASN A 195 5.57 -2.16 -4.27
N TYR A 196 6.65 -2.94 -4.44
CA TYR A 196 7.55 -2.71 -5.59
C TYR A 196 6.79 -2.86 -6.91
N SER A 197 6.92 -1.86 -7.77
CA SER A 197 6.13 -1.70 -9.00
C SER A 197 6.43 -2.80 -10.03
N THR A 198 5.38 -3.35 -10.64
CA THR A 198 5.49 -4.30 -11.76
C THR A 198 5.05 -3.62 -13.06
N TYR A 199 5.97 -2.88 -13.68
CA TYR A 199 5.72 -2.14 -14.92
C TYR A 199 5.45 -3.06 -16.12
N ALA A 200 4.67 -2.58 -17.09
CA ALA A 200 4.36 -3.35 -18.28
C ALA A 200 5.41 -3.18 -19.40
N ASP A 201 6.05 -2.03 -19.45
CA ASP A 201 7.04 -1.58 -20.45
C ASP A 201 8.49 -1.90 -20.04
N VAL A 202 8.66 -2.95 -19.23
CA VAL A 202 9.96 -3.47 -18.80
C VAL A 202 10.04 -4.99 -19.06
N PRO A 203 11.26 -5.56 -19.15
CA PRO A 203 11.44 -7.01 -19.21
C PRO A 203 10.81 -7.70 -18.00
N ARG A 204 10.36 -8.96 -18.17
CA ARG A 204 9.72 -9.70 -17.06
C ARG A 204 10.62 -9.88 -15.85
N HIS A 205 11.94 -9.95 -16.06
CA HIS A 205 12.94 -10.03 -15.00
C HIS A 205 12.85 -8.88 -13.98
N ASP A 206 12.48 -7.68 -14.42
CA ASP A 206 12.29 -6.53 -13.54
C ASP A 206 11.08 -6.74 -12.61
N ASN A 207 9.98 -7.24 -13.16
CA ASN A 207 8.80 -7.59 -12.37
C ASN A 207 9.08 -8.73 -11.39
N LEU A 208 9.83 -9.77 -11.80
CA LEU A 208 10.21 -10.88 -10.92
C LEU A 208 11.13 -10.41 -9.79
N HIS A 209 12.08 -9.53 -10.08
CA HIS A 209 12.92 -8.88 -9.08
C HIS A 209 12.07 -8.08 -8.07
N ALA A 210 11.12 -7.28 -8.54
CA ALA A 210 10.20 -6.55 -7.68
C ALA A 210 9.40 -7.50 -6.76
N ILE A 211 8.77 -8.54 -7.31
CA ILE A 211 8.03 -9.57 -6.56
C ILE A 211 8.91 -10.21 -5.48
N LYS A 212 10.13 -10.60 -5.84
CA LYS A 212 11.09 -11.20 -4.91
C LYS A 212 11.48 -10.25 -3.77
N ARG A 213 11.68 -8.96 -4.07
CA ARG A 213 11.97 -7.92 -3.06
C ARG A 213 10.84 -7.71 -2.08
N ILE A 214 9.58 -7.82 -2.53
CA ILE A 214 8.41 -7.79 -1.63
C ILE A 214 8.52 -8.94 -0.62
N ALA A 215 8.76 -10.17 -1.10
CA ALA A 215 8.84 -11.35 -0.24
C ALA A 215 9.99 -11.27 0.78
N TRP A 216 11.18 -10.84 0.35
CA TRP A 216 12.30 -10.60 1.25
C TRP A 216 11.98 -9.54 2.29
N THR A 217 11.48 -8.37 1.86
CA THR A 217 11.19 -7.28 2.80
C THR A 217 10.14 -7.71 3.83
N TRP A 218 9.07 -8.39 3.39
CA TRP A 218 8.08 -8.98 4.27
C TRP A 218 8.72 -9.92 5.29
N TYR A 219 9.53 -10.88 4.83
CA TYR A 219 10.19 -11.86 5.70
C TYR A 219 11.01 -11.16 6.78
N HIS A 220 11.81 -10.15 6.43
CA HIS A 220 12.65 -9.46 7.39
C HIS A 220 11.88 -8.55 8.35
N MET A 221 10.73 -7.99 7.95
CA MET A 221 9.85 -7.27 8.87
C MET A 221 9.28 -8.23 9.91
N VAL A 222 8.74 -9.38 9.48
CA VAL A 222 8.22 -10.41 10.40
C VAL A 222 9.34 -11.01 11.28
N ASN A 223 10.51 -11.28 10.71
CA ASN A 223 11.67 -11.81 11.43
C ASN A 223 12.24 -10.81 12.47
N ALA A 224 11.98 -9.52 12.31
CA ALA A 224 12.28 -8.49 13.30
C ALA A 224 11.21 -8.37 14.41
N GLY A 225 10.16 -9.19 14.37
CA GLY A 225 9.05 -9.19 15.29
C GLY A 225 7.94 -8.17 14.97
N LEU A 226 7.96 -7.54 13.79
CA LEU A 226 6.91 -6.61 13.36
C LEU A 226 5.82 -7.38 12.58
N PRO A 227 4.59 -7.54 13.12
CA PRO A 227 3.49 -8.16 12.40
C PRO A 227 3.26 -7.45 11.05
N THR A 228 3.35 -8.19 9.93
CA THR A 228 3.36 -7.57 8.60
C THR A 228 2.52 -8.36 7.61
N ALA A 229 1.62 -7.66 6.89
CA ALA A 229 0.94 -8.22 5.72
C ALA A 229 1.87 -8.27 4.51
N LEU A 230 1.89 -9.42 3.82
CA LEU A 230 2.58 -9.60 2.55
C LEU A 230 1.82 -8.87 1.45
N HIS A 231 2.44 -7.88 0.79
CA HIS A 231 1.81 -7.18 -0.32
C HIS A 231 1.78 -8.04 -1.58
N LEU A 232 0.60 -8.47 -2.01
CA LEU A 232 0.45 -9.17 -3.27
C LEU A 232 0.58 -8.15 -4.41
N ASN A 233 1.63 -8.26 -5.21
CA ASN A 233 1.76 -7.49 -6.45
C ASN A 233 2.15 -8.43 -7.59
N GLY A 234 1.64 -8.16 -8.79
CA GLY A 234 1.83 -9.06 -9.91
C GLY A 234 1.24 -8.50 -11.19
N ARG A 235 1.84 -8.89 -12.32
CA ARG A 235 1.43 -8.46 -13.65
C ARG A 235 0.52 -9.49 -14.30
N THR A 236 0.81 -10.77 -14.10
CA THR A 236 0.17 -11.94 -14.73
C THR A 236 -0.62 -12.75 -13.71
N ASP A 237 -1.53 -13.62 -14.17
CA ASP A 237 -2.21 -14.57 -13.28
C ASP A 237 -1.22 -15.52 -12.61
N HIS A 238 -0.18 -15.93 -13.34
CA HIS A 238 0.86 -16.81 -12.82
C HIS A 238 1.62 -16.21 -11.65
N ASP A 239 1.80 -14.88 -11.59
CA ASP A 239 2.39 -14.24 -10.41
C ASP A 239 1.55 -14.49 -9.13
N PHE A 240 0.21 -14.56 -9.25
CA PHE A 240 -0.69 -14.86 -8.13
C PHE A 240 -0.74 -16.35 -7.79
N GLU A 241 -0.52 -17.24 -8.75
CA GLU A 241 -0.30 -18.67 -8.49
C GLU A 241 0.98 -18.89 -7.67
N ARG A 242 2.06 -18.19 -8.04
CA ARG A 242 3.33 -18.22 -7.29
C ARG A 242 3.18 -17.65 -5.88
N TRP A 243 2.42 -16.57 -5.73
CA TRP A 243 2.06 -16.08 -4.40
C TRP A 243 1.26 -17.12 -3.61
N ALA A 244 0.37 -17.87 -4.26
CA ALA A 244 -0.44 -18.89 -3.59
C ALA A 244 0.43 -20.04 -3.06
N GLU A 245 1.36 -20.54 -3.88
CA GLU A 245 2.32 -21.57 -3.44
C GLU A 245 3.23 -21.05 -2.31
N PHE A 246 3.68 -19.80 -2.41
CA PHE A 246 4.41 -19.14 -1.32
C PHE A 246 3.59 -19.08 -0.02
N ALA A 247 2.33 -18.66 -0.08
CA ALA A 247 1.44 -18.55 1.08
C ALA A 247 1.07 -19.90 1.69
N LYS A 248 0.96 -20.94 0.86
CA LYS A 248 0.75 -22.33 1.29
C LYS A 248 1.93 -22.83 2.13
N ARG A 249 3.16 -22.49 1.74
CA ARG A 249 4.36 -22.85 2.49
C ARG A 249 4.55 -21.99 3.75
N GLN A 250 4.24 -20.70 3.67
CA GLN A 250 4.37 -19.76 4.79
C GLN A 250 3.19 -19.90 5.76
N VAL A 251 3.16 -21.00 6.51
CA VAL A 251 2.08 -21.32 7.49
C VAL A 251 1.86 -20.22 8.54
N ASN A 252 2.90 -19.42 8.81
CA ASN A 252 2.86 -18.29 9.75
C ASN A 252 2.40 -16.97 9.13
N LEU A 253 2.18 -16.90 7.81
CA LEU A 253 1.57 -15.73 7.16
C LEU A 253 0.15 -15.54 7.72
N LYS A 254 -0.19 -14.37 8.27
CA LYS A 254 -1.53 -14.10 8.84
C LYS A 254 -2.33 -13.04 8.08
N ALA A 255 -1.66 -12.23 7.27
CA ALA A 255 -2.30 -11.16 6.53
C ALA A 255 -1.60 -10.95 5.18
N VAL A 256 -2.37 -10.51 4.20
CA VAL A 256 -1.90 -10.05 2.89
C VAL A 256 -2.39 -8.63 2.64
N ALA A 257 -1.66 -7.87 1.83
CA ALA A 257 -2.02 -6.52 1.46
C ALA A 257 -2.20 -6.40 -0.06
N PHE A 258 -3.09 -5.52 -0.49
CA PHE A 258 -3.29 -5.24 -1.91
C PHE A 258 -3.69 -3.79 -2.15
N GLU A 259 -3.14 -3.17 -3.19
CA GLU A 259 -3.55 -1.85 -3.65
C GLU A 259 -4.34 -1.97 -4.95
N PHE A 260 -5.60 -1.55 -4.92
CA PHE A 260 -6.37 -1.30 -6.12
C PHE A 260 -5.94 0.07 -6.67
N LEU A 261 -5.10 0.03 -7.72
CA LEU A 261 -4.55 1.21 -8.39
C LEU A 261 -5.64 2.21 -8.77
N THR A 262 -5.41 3.50 -8.50
CA THR A 262 -6.22 4.61 -9.02
C THR A 262 -5.97 4.92 -10.49
N GLY A 263 -5.02 4.23 -11.14
CA GLY A 263 -4.62 4.39 -12.54
C GLY A 263 -4.99 3.24 -13.47
N ALA A 264 -5.70 2.22 -12.99
CA ALA A 264 -6.32 1.20 -13.83
C ALA A 264 -7.60 1.78 -14.48
N LYS A 265 -7.95 1.42 -15.73
CA LYS A 265 -9.26 1.82 -16.28
C LYS A 265 -10.30 1.17 -15.36
N PRO A 266 -11.20 1.93 -14.73
CA PRO A 266 -11.48 1.72 -13.30
C PRO A 266 -12.36 0.52 -12.94
N LEU A 267 -12.80 -0.31 -13.89
CA LEU A 267 -13.74 -1.41 -13.65
C LEU A 267 -13.24 -2.77 -14.13
N GLU A 268 -12.84 -2.89 -15.41
CA GLU A 268 -12.41 -4.19 -15.98
C GLU A 268 -11.13 -4.74 -15.34
N ASP A 269 -10.14 -3.88 -15.11
CA ASP A 269 -8.91 -4.28 -14.43
C ASP A 269 -9.12 -4.62 -12.95
N GLY A 270 -10.04 -3.91 -12.28
CA GLY A 270 -10.37 -4.14 -10.88
C GLY A 270 -10.96 -5.54 -10.66
N ALA A 271 -11.97 -5.90 -11.46
CA ALA A 271 -12.57 -7.22 -11.44
C ALA A 271 -11.54 -8.34 -11.72
N ARG A 272 -10.62 -8.13 -12.68
CA ARG A 272 -9.53 -9.09 -12.93
C ARG A 272 -8.63 -9.28 -11.71
N TYR A 273 -8.26 -8.20 -11.02
CA TYR A 273 -7.48 -8.32 -9.78
C TYR A 273 -8.26 -8.99 -8.65
N VAL A 274 -9.57 -8.79 -8.55
CA VAL A 274 -10.41 -9.54 -7.61
C VAL A 274 -10.36 -11.04 -7.91
N GLN A 275 -10.52 -11.44 -9.17
CA GLN A 275 -10.41 -12.84 -9.58
C GLN A 275 -9.03 -13.44 -9.27
N ARG A 276 -7.95 -12.66 -9.47
CA ARG A 276 -6.59 -13.07 -9.07
C ARG A 276 -6.44 -13.28 -7.57
N LEU A 277 -7.02 -12.41 -6.74
CA LEU A 277 -7.03 -12.56 -5.28
C LEU A 277 -7.86 -13.77 -4.83
N ILE A 278 -9.01 -14.00 -5.47
CA ILE A 278 -9.84 -15.19 -5.23
C ILE A 278 -9.07 -16.47 -5.59
N ARG A 279 -8.45 -16.51 -6.77
CA ARG A 279 -7.60 -17.62 -7.22
C ARG A 279 -6.45 -17.87 -6.25
N PHE A 280 -5.79 -16.80 -5.77
CA PHE A 280 -4.75 -16.90 -4.76
C PHE A 280 -5.24 -17.61 -3.49
N VAL A 281 -6.40 -17.24 -2.95
CA VAL A 281 -6.96 -17.89 -1.76
C VAL A 281 -7.34 -19.36 -2.04
N GLN A 282 -7.96 -19.62 -3.19
CA GLN A 282 -8.39 -20.96 -3.59
C GLN A 282 -7.21 -21.92 -3.73
N LEU A 283 -6.13 -21.48 -4.41
CA LEU A 283 -4.94 -22.30 -4.64
C LEU A 283 -4.11 -22.48 -3.37
N SER A 284 -3.98 -21.43 -2.55
CA SER A 284 -3.21 -21.51 -1.30
C SER A 284 -3.95 -22.28 -0.20
N GLY A 285 -5.28 -22.35 -0.26
CA GLY A 285 -6.14 -22.89 0.80
C GLY A 285 -6.26 -21.96 2.02
N ARG A 286 -5.76 -20.71 1.93
CA ARG A 286 -5.56 -19.80 3.07
C ARG A 286 -6.74 -18.83 3.29
N ARG A 287 -7.94 -19.37 3.54
CA ARG A 287 -9.12 -18.55 3.88
C ARG A 287 -9.02 -17.86 5.25
N ASP A 288 -8.05 -18.26 6.07
CA ASP A 288 -7.76 -17.69 7.39
C ASP A 288 -7.05 -16.32 7.33
N LEU A 289 -6.62 -15.88 6.14
CA LEU A 289 -5.87 -14.63 5.99
C LEU A 289 -6.76 -13.39 6.14
N VAL A 290 -6.19 -12.36 6.76
CA VAL A 290 -6.72 -10.99 6.71
C VAL A 290 -6.23 -10.29 5.45
N LEU A 291 -7.14 -9.72 4.67
CA LEU A 291 -6.82 -8.87 3.53
C LEU A 291 -6.80 -7.39 3.94
N VAL A 292 -5.67 -6.72 3.80
CA VAL A 292 -5.51 -5.27 4.02
C VAL A 292 -5.47 -4.56 2.67
N ARG A 293 -6.52 -3.82 2.33
CA ARG A 293 -6.64 -3.15 1.04
C ARG A 293 -6.48 -1.64 1.12
N ARG A 294 -5.98 -1.07 0.03
CA ARG A 294 -6.11 0.36 -0.31
C ARG A 294 -6.88 0.47 -1.62
N GLY A 295 -7.89 1.35 -1.66
CA GLY A 295 -8.78 1.48 -2.82
C GLY A 295 -9.72 0.27 -3.03
N GLY A 296 -10.49 0.28 -4.12
CA GLY A 296 -11.34 -0.85 -4.52
C GLY A 296 -12.58 -1.07 -3.63
N GLN A 297 -13.20 0.01 -3.12
CA GLN A 297 -14.35 -0.11 -2.22
C GLN A 297 -15.51 -0.92 -2.80
N SER A 298 -15.72 -0.87 -4.12
CA SER A 298 -16.77 -1.62 -4.82
C SER A 298 -16.63 -3.15 -4.75
N PHE A 299 -15.46 -3.67 -4.39
CA PHE A 299 -15.17 -5.11 -4.39
C PHE A 299 -15.12 -5.71 -2.97
N GLU A 300 -15.42 -4.91 -1.94
CA GLU A 300 -15.25 -5.34 -0.54
C GLU A 300 -16.14 -6.54 -0.19
N ASP A 301 -17.42 -6.49 -0.55
CA ASP A 301 -18.39 -7.53 -0.21
C ASP A 301 -18.06 -8.85 -0.90
N GLU A 302 -17.55 -8.81 -2.13
CA GLU A 302 -17.08 -10.00 -2.83
C GLU A 302 -15.87 -10.62 -2.11
N LEU A 303 -14.88 -9.80 -1.73
CA LEU A 303 -13.66 -10.26 -1.06
C LEU A 303 -13.92 -10.82 0.35
N LYS A 304 -14.92 -10.31 1.07
CA LYS A 304 -15.33 -10.82 2.39
C LYS A 304 -15.76 -12.29 2.35
N ASN A 305 -16.17 -12.82 1.19
CA ASN A 305 -16.54 -14.23 1.05
C ASN A 305 -15.33 -15.18 1.01
N TYR A 306 -14.12 -14.64 0.81
CA TYR A 306 -12.90 -15.43 0.60
C TYR A 306 -11.84 -15.23 1.69
N PHE A 307 -11.83 -14.08 2.35
CA PHE A 307 -10.88 -13.77 3.43
C PHE A 307 -11.57 -13.75 4.79
N ALA A 308 -10.86 -14.17 5.85
CA ALA A 308 -11.38 -14.15 7.21
C ALA A 308 -11.78 -12.74 7.67
N GLN A 309 -11.08 -11.73 7.19
CA GLN A 309 -11.38 -10.33 7.42
C GLN A 309 -10.86 -9.47 6.25
N VAL A 310 -11.60 -8.42 5.91
CA VAL A 310 -11.13 -7.36 5.01
C VAL A 310 -10.97 -6.07 5.81
N VAL A 311 -9.78 -5.49 5.76
CA VAL A 311 -9.39 -4.24 6.42
C VAL A 311 -9.08 -3.20 5.35
N THR A 312 -9.63 -2.00 5.49
CA THR A 312 -9.45 -0.88 4.58
C THR A 312 -8.56 0.18 5.19
N ILE A 313 -7.49 0.54 4.48
CA ILE A 313 -6.68 1.73 4.75
C ILE A 313 -7.08 2.82 3.76
N ASP A 314 -7.57 3.97 4.26
CA ASP A 314 -8.09 5.07 3.43
C ASP A 314 -7.47 6.42 3.81
N SER A 315 -6.92 7.13 2.82
CA SER A 315 -6.38 8.48 2.97
C SER A 315 -7.37 9.58 2.60
N ASP A 316 -8.57 9.24 2.10
CA ASP A 316 -9.58 10.21 1.73
C ASP A 316 -9.95 11.16 2.89
N PRO A 317 -10.20 10.71 4.14
CA PRO A 317 -10.46 11.65 5.25
C PRO A 317 -9.35 12.69 5.42
N TYR A 318 -8.09 12.28 5.31
CA TYR A 318 -6.92 13.14 5.44
C TYR A 318 -6.86 14.16 4.30
N PHE A 319 -6.94 13.71 3.04
CA PHE A 319 -6.85 14.61 1.89
C PHE A 319 -8.04 15.57 1.79
N LYS A 320 -9.23 15.17 2.22
CA LYS A 320 -10.38 16.08 2.32
C LYS A 320 -10.14 17.14 3.38
N THR A 321 -9.59 16.78 4.53
CA THR A 321 -9.22 17.76 5.55
C THR A 321 -8.11 18.71 5.09
N VAL A 322 -7.05 18.23 4.42
CA VAL A 322 -5.99 19.07 3.84
C VAL A 322 -6.57 20.08 2.85
N LYS A 323 -7.55 19.66 2.04
CA LYS A 323 -8.28 20.53 1.10
C LYS A 323 -9.35 21.40 1.77
N ARG A 324 -9.43 21.40 3.11
CA ARG A 324 -10.42 22.13 3.90
C ARG A 324 -11.84 21.77 3.46
N GLN A 325 -12.11 20.47 3.37
CA GLN A 325 -13.40 19.91 3.01
C GLN A 325 -13.96 19.06 4.15
N ARG A 326 -15.23 19.31 4.50
CA ARG A 326 -15.99 18.48 5.42
C ARG A 326 -16.77 17.44 4.62
N LEU A 327 -16.67 16.18 5.02
CA LEU A 327 -17.48 15.10 4.50
C LEU A 327 -18.86 15.13 5.14
N THR A 328 -19.90 15.02 4.32
CA THR A 328 -21.30 14.87 4.76
C THR A 328 -21.90 13.65 4.07
N LEU A 329 -22.82 12.97 4.77
CA LEU A 329 -23.61 11.88 4.19
C LEU A 329 -24.87 12.47 3.56
N GLU A 330 -25.08 12.21 2.28
CA GLU A 330 -26.32 12.58 1.59
C GLU A 330 -27.42 11.54 1.87
N HIS A 331 -28.67 11.91 1.58
CA HIS A 331 -29.84 11.03 1.76
C HIS A 331 -29.74 9.74 0.93
N SER A 332 -29.05 9.80 -0.22
CA SER A 332 -28.71 8.63 -1.06
C SER A 332 -27.76 7.63 -0.38
N GLY A 333 -27.16 7.99 0.76
CA GLY A 333 -26.08 7.26 1.40
C GLY A 333 -24.70 7.56 0.81
N ALA A 334 -24.61 8.44 -0.20
CA ALA A 334 -23.34 8.86 -0.77
C ALA A 334 -22.62 9.88 0.14
N LEU A 335 -21.28 9.84 0.15
CA LEU A 335 -20.48 10.87 0.80
C LEU A 335 -20.21 12.03 -0.15
N ARG A 336 -20.45 13.26 0.30
CA ARG A 336 -20.10 14.48 -0.42
C ARG A 336 -19.11 15.31 0.37
N ALA A 337 -18.11 15.84 -0.34
CA ALA A 337 -17.13 16.76 0.21
C ALA A 337 -17.58 18.20 -0.05
N ARG A 338 -17.70 19.01 1.00
CA ARG A 338 -18.04 20.45 0.88
C ARG A 338 -16.93 21.30 1.46
N LYS A 339 -16.64 22.46 0.84
CA LYS A 339 -15.66 23.41 1.37
C LYS A 339 -16.07 23.83 2.79
N HIS A 340 -15.13 23.81 3.70
CA HIS A 340 -15.31 24.17 5.10
C HIS A 340 -14.11 24.99 5.54
N ARG A 341 -14.29 26.31 5.68
CA ARG A 341 -13.20 27.21 6.06
C ARG A 341 -12.76 26.90 7.49
N THR A 342 -11.46 26.77 7.66
CA THR A 342 -10.80 26.66 8.97
C THR A 342 -9.84 27.84 9.11
N ALA A 343 -9.69 28.39 10.31
CA ALA A 343 -8.81 29.51 10.63
C ALA A 343 -7.69 29.08 11.59
N SER A 344 -7.90 28.02 12.37
CA SER A 344 -6.97 27.57 13.41
C SER A 344 -6.64 26.07 13.34
N ALA A 345 -5.56 25.68 14.02
CA ALA A 345 -5.19 24.28 14.19
C ALA A 345 -6.26 23.48 14.97
N ALA A 346 -7.03 24.13 15.84
CA ALA A 346 -8.15 23.50 16.55
C ALA A 346 -9.27 23.09 15.60
N GLN A 347 -9.63 23.96 14.67
CA GLN A 347 -10.65 23.65 13.65
C GLN A 347 -10.16 22.57 12.66
N MET A 348 -8.86 22.54 12.34
CA MET A 348 -8.28 21.44 11.56
C MET A 348 -8.34 20.10 12.28
N ARG A 349 -8.14 20.08 13.62
CA ARG A 349 -8.33 18.87 14.44
C ARG A 349 -9.77 18.38 14.37
N GLU A 350 -10.72 19.26 14.63
CA GLU A 350 -12.14 18.92 14.58
C GLU A 350 -12.54 18.37 13.21
N LEU A 351 -12.08 19.01 12.14
CA LEU A 351 -12.36 18.58 10.77
C LEU A 351 -11.77 17.20 10.46
N LEU A 352 -10.53 16.92 10.88
CA LEU A 352 -9.90 15.62 10.68
C LEU A 352 -10.59 14.52 11.49
N THR A 353 -10.92 14.79 12.75
CA THR A 353 -11.67 13.87 13.62
C THR A 353 -13.05 13.59 13.04
N HIS A 354 -13.79 14.60 12.59
CA HIS A 354 -15.11 14.45 11.94
C HIS A 354 -15.01 13.57 10.69
N ASN A 355 -14.14 13.92 9.74
CA ASN A 355 -13.99 13.19 8.48
C ASN A 355 -13.59 11.72 8.72
N THR A 356 -12.70 11.49 9.68
CA THR A 356 -12.24 10.15 10.05
C THR A 356 -13.36 9.33 10.69
N SER A 357 -14.09 9.92 11.64
CA SER A 357 -15.17 9.25 12.37
C SER A 357 -16.34 8.91 11.46
N LEU A 358 -16.71 9.81 10.54
CA LEU A 358 -17.78 9.56 9.57
C LEU A 358 -17.44 8.39 8.64
N LYS A 359 -16.21 8.32 8.13
CA LYS A 359 -15.75 7.22 7.28
C LYS A 359 -15.67 5.89 8.03
N ALA A 360 -15.20 5.91 9.27
CA ALA A 360 -15.21 4.74 10.14
C ALA A 360 -16.64 4.22 10.37
N ALA A 361 -17.58 5.11 10.72
CA ALA A 361 -18.98 4.76 10.95
C ALA A 361 -19.67 4.21 9.69
N LEU A 362 -19.37 4.79 8.51
CA LEU A 362 -19.88 4.27 7.23
C LEU A 362 -19.41 2.84 6.99
N HIS A 363 -18.13 2.55 7.24
CA HIS A 363 -17.57 1.22 7.02
C HIS A 363 -18.07 0.20 8.05
N MET A 364 -18.39 0.62 9.28
CA MET A 364 -19.03 -0.24 10.28
C MET A 364 -20.54 -0.46 10.01
N GLY A 365 -21.12 0.22 9.03
CA GLY A 365 -22.57 0.17 8.77
C GLY A 365 -23.41 0.77 9.90
N THR A 366 -22.81 1.57 10.79
CA THR A 366 -23.48 2.12 11.98
C THR A 366 -24.16 3.46 11.71
N LEU A 367 -24.09 3.97 10.48
CA LEU A 367 -24.78 5.19 10.09
C LEU A 367 -26.24 4.88 9.75
N GLN A 368 -27.17 5.47 10.50
CA GLN A 368 -28.58 5.48 10.12
C GLN A 368 -28.80 6.50 8.99
N ARG A 369 -29.53 6.10 7.94
CA ARG A 369 -29.94 7.01 6.86
C ARG A 369 -30.98 7.98 7.43
N PRO A 370 -30.81 9.31 7.31
CA PRO A 370 -31.78 10.25 7.84
C PRO A 370 -33.08 10.19 7.03
N ALA A 371 -34.24 10.23 7.71
CA ALA A 371 -35.56 10.22 7.05
C ALA A 371 -35.79 11.50 6.22
N GLN A 372 -35.26 12.65 6.65
CA GLN A 372 -35.13 13.93 5.91
C GLN A 372 -33.98 14.76 6.55
N GLY A 373 -33.22 15.53 5.75
CA GLY A 373 -32.22 16.49 6.24
C GLY A 373 -30.75 16.00 6.36
N GLU A 374 -29.82 16.95 6.50
CA GLU A 374 -28.37 16.73 6.67
C GLU A 374 -28.04 16.30 8.13
N LEU A 375 -27.15 15.33 8.31
CA LEU A 375 -26.58 15.00 9.62
C LEU A 375 -25.42 15.95 9.95
N GLU A 376 -25.61 16.85 10.91
CA GLU A 376 -24.51 17.32 11.76
C GLU A 376 -24.22 16.22 12.79
N PHE A 377 -23.03 15.65 12.73
CA PHE A 377 -22.58 14.72 13.75
C PHE A 377 -22.30 15.54 15.02
N LEU A 378 -23.18 15.45 16.01
CA LEU A 378 -22.92 15.95 17.35
C LEU A 378 -21.73 15.16 17.90
N ALA A 379 -20.57 15.83 18.01
CA ALA A 379 -19.48 15.34 18.81
C ALA A 379 -20.01 14.96 20.20
N LEU A 380 -19.62 13.79 20.71
CA LEU A 380 -19.79 13.46 22.12
C LEU A 380 -19.32 14.66 22.95
N ALA A 381 -20.24 15.22 23.72
CA ALA A 381 -20.14 16.52 24.35
C ALA A 381 -18.80 16.70 25.09
N ALA A 382 -17.93 17.56 24.54
CA ALA A 382 -16.90 18.21 25.32
C ALA A 382 -17.55 19.44 25.97
N SER A 383 -18.07 19.26 27.18
CA SER A 383 -18.58 20.32 28.04
C SER A 383 -17.46 21.27 28.47
N GLY A 384 -17.57 22.55 28.10
CA GLY A 384 -16.77 23.65 28.66
C GLY A 384 -16.72 24.88 27.73
N PRO A 385 -16.95 26.10 28.23
CA PRO A 385 -17.01 27.31 27.40
C PRO A 385 -15.66 27.59 26.74
N ALA A 386 -15.72 28.00 25.48
CA ALA A 386 -14.58 28.42 24.67
C ALA A 386 -13.85 29.59 25.35
N GLN A 387 -12.72 29.28 26.00
CA GLN A 387 -11.70 30.29 26.27
C GLN A 387 -10.95 30.54 24.96
N CYS A 388 -10.89 31.82 24.59
CA CYS A 388 -10.08 32.31 23.48
C CYS A 388 -8.60 32.04 23.84
N GLU A 389 -8.05 30.92 23.37
CA GLU A 389 -6.65 30.56 23.62
C GLU A 389 -5.73 31.33 22.65
N THR A 390 -4.74 31.99 23.23
CA THR A 390 -3.77 32.94 22.65
C THR A 390 -2.71 32.32 21.72
N ASP A 391 -3.02 31.23 21.02
CA ASP A 391 -2.05 30.47 20.23
C ASP A 391 -2.13 30.74 18.72
N ASP A 392 -2.71 31.88 18.33
CA ASP A 392 -2.71 32.40 16.96
C ASP A 392 -1.34 32.98 16.56
N GLU A 393 -0.31 32.12 16.53
CA GLU A 393 0.87 32.39 15.73
C GLU A 393 0.85 31.53 14.47
N ALA A 394 0.50 32.21 13.38
CA ALA A 394 0.57 31.73 12.01
C ALA A 394 2.00 31.29 11.66
N SER A 395 2.28 30.00 11.82
CA SER A 395 3.48 29.37 11.26
C SER A 395 3.12 28.73 9.93
N GLN A 396 3.77 29.25 8.89
CA GLN A 396 3.65 28.87 7.50
C GLN A 396 3.83 27.36 7.29
N PHE A 397 2.95 26.77 6.50
CA PHE A 397 3.01 25.39 6.07
C PHE A 397 4.11 25.23 5.00
N ASP A 398 5.30 24.77 5.40
CA ASP A 398 6.25 24.13 4.49
C ASP A 398 5.93 22.64 4.39
N LEU A 399 4.90 22.32 3.61
CA LEU A 399 4.78 21.02 2.97
C LEU A 399 5.35 21.21 1.57
N PHE A 400 6.44 20.49 1.26
CA PHE A 400 7.27 20.52 0.05
C PHE A 400 8.54 21.42 0.11
N ALA A 401 9.56 20.95 0.82
CA ALA A 401 10.96 21.21 0.49
C ALA A 401 11.84 20.02 0.87
N GLY A 402 12.56 19.44 -0.10
CA GLY A 402 13.64 18.43 0.10
C GLY A 402 13.26 16.97 -0.10
#